data_AF-A0A2V5T935-F1
#
_entry.id   AF-A0A2V5T935-F1
#
_cell.length_a   1.000
_cell.length_b   1.000
_cell.length_c   1.000
_cell.angle_alpha   90.00
_cell.angle_beta   90.00
_cell.angle_gamma   90.00
#
_symmetry.space_group_name_H-M   'P 1'
#
loop_
_entity.id
_entity.type
_entity.pdbx_description
1 polymer ?
#
loop_
_entity_poly.entity_id
_entity_poly.type
_entity_poly.pdbx_seq_one_letter_code
_entity_poly.pdbx_strand_id
1 'polypeptide(L)' 'RGTIELDIEEKVPHLNALIICHCGGGGRSALAAESLQKMGYKNVRSMAGGFKAWKAAGLPTTK' A
#
# COMPACT_ATOMS: atom_id res chain seq x y z
N ARG A 1 -12.02 0.94 4.26
CA ARG A 1 -11.71 1.36 5.65
C ARG A 1 -11.91 0.13 6.50
N GLY A 2 -10.87 -0.37 7.13
CA GLY A 2 -10.86 -1.71 7.73
C GLY A 2 -9.57 -1.99 8.51
N THR A 3 -9.13 -3.25 8.47
CA THR A 3 -8.09 -3.81 9.34
C THR A 3 -6.74 -3.10 9.27
N ILE A 4 -6.41 -2.47 8.13
CA ILE A 4 -5.12 -1.79 8.01
C ILE A 4 -5.05 -0.58 8.96
N GLU A 5 -6.15 0.17 9.11
CA GLU A 5 -6.19 1.30 10.04
C GLU A 5 -6.16 0.87 11.51
N LEU A 6 -6.50 -0.40 11.82
CA LEU A 6 -6.45 -0.96 13.18
C LEU A 6 -5.07 -1.53 13.53
N ASP A 7 -4.39 -2.15 12.58
CA ASP A 7 -3.18 -2.92 12.84
C ASP A 7 -1.88 -2.14 12.53
N ILE A 8 -1.95 -1.07 11.72
CA ILE A 8 -0.74 -0.49 11.13
C ILE A 8 0.21 0.10 12.16
N GLU A 9 -0.31 0.68 13.25
CA GLU A 9 0.53 1.29 14.30
C GLU A 9 1.37 0.25 15.06
N GLU A 10 0.83 -0.97 15.22
CA GLU A 10 1.58 -2.10 15.80
C GLU A 10 2.65 -2.62 14.82
N LYS A 11 2.27 -2.77 13.55
CA LYS A 11 3.15 -3.37 12.51
C LYS A 11 4.23 -2.42 12.02
N VAL A 12 3.93 -1.13 11.95
CA VAL A 12 4.80 -0.07 11.41
C VAL A 12 4.71 1.16 12.33
N PRO A 13 5.35 1.13 13.51
CA PRO A 13 5.25 2.23 14.47
C PRO A 13 5.90 3.55 13.99
N HIS A 14 6.76 3.48 12.97
CA HIS A 14 7.47 4.64 12.45
C HIS A 14 6.69 5.33 11.33
N LEU A 15 6.16 6.53 11.60
CA LEU A 15 5.38 7.34 10.64
C LEU A 15 6.14 7.73 9.35
N ASN A 16 7.47 7.68 9.36
CA ASN A 16 8.31 7.96 8.18
C ASN A 16 8.69 6.72 7.38
N ALA A 17 8.30 5.52 7.82
CA ALA A 17 8.58 4.28 7.10
C ALA A 17 7.99 4.34 5.69
N LEU A 18 8.73 3.82 4.71
CA LEU A 18 8.24 3.67 3.34
C LEU A 18 7.19 2.56 3.31
N ILE A 19 5.96 2.91 2.96
CA ILE A 19 4.85 1.97 2.80
C ILE A 19 4.41 1.98 1.34
N ILE A 20 4.49 0.83 0.67
CA ILE A 20 3.97 0.65 -0.69
C ILE A 20 2.69 -0.19 -0.60
N CYS A 21 1.54 0.43 -0.86
CA CYS A 21 0.27 -0.28 -0.96
C CYS A 21 0.10 -0.83 -2.37
N HIS A 22 -0.33 -2.10 -2.49
CA HIS A 22 -0.74 -2.66 -3.77
C HIS A 22 -2.03 -3.48 -3.64
N CYS A 23 -2.76 -3.59 -4.75
CA CYS A 23 -3.85 -4.53 -4.91
C CYS A 23 -3.79 -5.12 -6.32
N GLY A 24 -4.82 -5.86 -6.74
CA GLY A 24 -4.85 -6.43 -8.08
C GLY A 24 -4.74 -5.40 -9.22
N GLY A 25 -5.35 -4.22 -9.08
CA GLY A 25 -5.44 -3.21 -10.17
C GLY A 25 -5.16 -1.76 -9.76
N GLY A 26 -4.63 -1.50 -8.56
CA GLY A 26 -4.25 -0.16 -8.08
C GLY A 26 -5.34 0.66 -7.36
N GLY A 27 -6.63 0.43 -7.63
CA GLY A 27 -7.72 1.24 -7.05
C GLY A 27 -7.86 1.11 -5.52
N ARG A 28 -7.94 -0.11 -4.98
CA ARG A 28 -8.06 -0.35 -3.53
C ARG A 28 -6.82 0.12 -2.75
N SER A 29 -5.65 -0.02 -3.35
CA SER A 29 -4.40 0.42 -2.72
C SER A 29 -4.26 1.94 -2.69
N ALA A 30 -4.85 2.66 -3.63
CA ALA A 30 -4.91 4.12 -3.58
C ALA A 30 -5.73 4.59 -2.36
N LEU A 31 -6.91 3.99 -2.13
CA LEU A 31 -7.74 4.30 -0.95
C LEU A 31 -7.04 3.95 0.37
N ALA A 32 -6.34 2.81 0.42
CA ALA A 32 -5.55 2.44 1.60
C ALA A 32 -4.41 3.42 1.85
N ALA A 33 -3.69 3.84 0.80
CA ALA A 33 -2.62 4.82 0.92
C ALA A 33 -3.14 6.17 1.42
N GLU A 34 -4.30 6.63 0.94
CA GLU A 34 -4.95 7.85 1.42
C GLU A 34 -5.35 7.74 2.90
N SER A 35 -5.92 6.61 3.34
CA SER A 35 -6.22 6.37 4.76
C SER A 35 -4.96 6.48 5.63
N LEU A 36 -3.86 5.83 5.23
CA LEU A 36 -2.61 5.85 6.00
C LEU A 36 -1.98 7.25 6.05
N GLN A 37 -2.05 8.00 4.95
CA GLN A 37 -1.61 9.40 4.94
C GLN A 37 -2.44 10.26 5.91
N LYS A 38 -3.76 10.04 5.98
CA LYS A 38 -4.65 10.70 6.95
C LYS A 38 -4.35 10.33 8.40
N MET A 39 -3.80 9.14 8.65
CA MET A 39 -3.32 8.71 9.97
C MET A 39 -1.93 9.30 10.33
N GLY A 40 -1.26 9.99 9.42
CA GLY A 40 0.03 10.67 9.68
C GLY A 40 1.26 9.97 9.11
N TYR A 41 1.09 8.86 8.38
CA TYR A 41 2.20 8.22 7.67
C TYR A 41 2.64 9.09 6.48
N LYS A 42 3.89 9.53 6.49
CA LYS A 42 4.39 10.55 5.57
C LYS A 42 4.93 9.98 4.27
N ASN A 43 5.32 8.71 4.27
CA ASN A 43 5.98 8.07 3.13
C ASN A 43 5.17 6.87 2.60
N VAL A 44 3.91 7.12 2.25
CA VAL A 44 3.00 6.09 1.71
C VAL A 44 2.79 6.31 0.22
N ARG A 45 2.90 5.24 -0.58
CA ARG A 45 2.70 5.24 -2.03
C ARG A 45 1.79 4.09 -2.45
N SER A 46 1.01 4.28 -3.51
CA SER A 46 0.24 3.21 -4.15
C SER A 46 0.90 2.76 -5.45
N MET A 47 1.01 1.45 -5.66
CA MET A 47 1.56 0.88 -6.90
C MET A 47 0.55 1.04 -8.05
N ALA A 48 0.88 1.91 -9.01
CA ALA A 48 0.06 2.18 -10.19
C ALA A 48 -0.19 0.90 -11.00
N GLY A 49 -1.44 0.69 -11.41
CA GLY A 49 -1.87 -0.52 -12.13
C GLY A 49 -1.86 -1.81 -11.29
N GLY A 50 -1.41 -1.74 -10.03
CA GLY A 50 -1.40 -2.87 -9.11
C GLY A 50 -0.57 -4.05 -9.59
N PHE A 51 -0.87 -5.23 -9.03
CA PHE A 51 -0.15 -6.47 -9.33
C PHE A 51 -0.31 -6.92 -10.79
N LYS A 52 -1.40 -6.54 -11.46
CA LYS A 52 -1.57 -6.77 -12.91
C LYS A 52 -0.49 -6.06 -13.72
N ALA A 53 -0.23 -4.78 -13.44
CA ALA A 53 0.83 -4.05 -14.12
C ALA A 53 2.22 -4.58 -13.78
N TRP A 54 2.46 -5.00 -12.52
CA TRP A 54 3.69 -5.66 -12.12
C TRP A 54 3.98 -6.92 -12.94
N LYS A 55 2.96 -7.78 -13.11
CA LYS A 55 3.07 -8.97 -13.98
C LYS A 55 3.25 -8.60 -15.45
N ALA A 56 2.51 -7.62 -15.95
CA ALA A 56 2.62 -7.17 -17.35
C ALA A 56 4.02 -6.61 -17.67
N ALA A 57 4.70 -6.03 -16.68
CA ALA A 57 6.08 -5.58 -16.78
C ALA A 57 7.12 -6.72 -16.71
N GLY A 58 6.69 -7.98 -16.57
CA GLY A 58 7.59 -9.14 -16.50
C GLY A 58 8.42 -9.19 -15.21
N LEU A 59 8.00 -8.50 -14.16
CA LEU A 59 8.73 -8.44 -12.89
C LEU A 59 8.54 -9.74 -12.09
N PRO A 60 9.52 -10.11 -11.23
CA PRO A 60 9.48 -11.36 -10.48
C PRO A 60 8.26 -11.42 -9.55
N THR A 61 7.64 -12.59 -9.49
CA THR A 61 6.52 -12.88 -8.57
C THR A 61 6.72 -14.23 -7.91
N THR A 62 6.48 -14.30 -6.60
CA THR A 62 6.39 -15.56 -5.85
C THR A 62 4.93 -15.93 -5.64
N LYS A 63 4.65 -17.23 -5.58
CA LYS A 63 3.30 -17.78 -5.35
C LYS A 63 3.00 -17.87 -3.86
#